data_AF-A0A967I1Z5-F1
#
_entry.id   AF-A0A967I1Z5-F1
#
_cell.length_a   1.000
_cell.length_b   1.000
_cell.length_c   1.000
_cell.angle_alpha   90.00
_cell.angle_beta   90.00
_cell.angle_gamma   90.00
#
_symmetry.space_group_name_H-M   'P 1'
#
loop_
_entity.id
_entity.type
_entity.pdbx_description
1 polymer ?
#
loop_
_entity_poly.entity_id
_entity_poly.type
_entity_poly.pdbx_seq_one_letter_code
_entity_poly.pdbx_strand_id
1 'polypeptide(L)'
;MVLTGAWNAEFIDEQYQQWKSDPSKVSRDWQFFFQGFELASARESEVVLVCDEDQVSRQSQVEALTHRYRDLGHLLACLDPLAACPTD
;
A
#
# COMPACT_ATOMS: atom_id res chain seq x y z
N MET A 1 -5.64 -30.49 10.30
CA MET A 1 -5.52 -29.76 9.03
C MET A 1 -4.03 -29.48 8.84
N VAL A 2 -3.36 -30.27 8.00
CA VAL A 2 -1.91 -30.16 7.79
C VAL A 2 -1.67 -28.97 6.87
N LEU A 3 -0.90 -27.99 7.34
CA LEU A 3 -0.51 -26.83 6.54
C LEU A 3 0.40 -27.32 5.41
N THR A 4 -0.16 -27.47 4.22
CA THR A 4 0.56 -27.82 2.98
C THR A 4 1.60 -26.78 2.56
N GLY A 5 1.68 -25.63 3.25
CA GLY A 5 2.67 -24.57 3.01
C GLY A 5 4.02 -24.77 3.70
N ALA A 6 4.11 -25.58 4.76
CA ALA A 6 5.37 -25.79 5.50
C ALA A 6 6.37 -26.69 4.76
N TRP A 7 5.92 -27.46 3.77
CA TRP A 7 6.75 -28.44 3.05
C TRP A 7 7.63 -27.86 1.94
N ASN A 8 7.51 -26.55 1.69
CA ASN A 8 8.29 -25.86 0.65
C ASN A 8 9.17 -24.75 1.23
N ALA A 9 9.22 -24.58 2.55
CA ALA A 9 10.00 -23.51 3.16
C ALA A 9 11.50 -23.71 2.88
N GLU A 10 12.02 -24.93 3.07
CA GLU A 10 13.42 -25.21 2.76
C GLU A 10 13.72 -25.01 1.27
N PHE A 11 12.81 -25.41 0.38
CA PHE A 11 12.97 -25.22 -1.06
C PHE A 11 12.98 -23.73 -1.47
N ILE A 12 12.09 -22.92 -0.90
CA ILE A 12 12.05 -21.48 -1.16
C ILE A 12 13.33 -20.80 -0.66
N ASP A 13 13.81 -21.20 0.53
CA ASP A 13 15.06 -20.70 1.10
C ASP A 13 16.26 -21.06 0.21
N GLU A 14 16.34 -22.30 -0.28
CA GLU A 14 17.37 -22.72 -1.22
C GLU A 14 17.34 -21.90 -2.53
N GLN A 15 16.15 -21.68 -3.11
CA GLN A 15 16.00 -20.84 -4.29
C GLN A 15 16.44 -19.39 -4.02
N TYR A 16 16.12 -18.86 -2.84
CA TYR A 16 16.53 -17.52 -2.44
C TYR A 16 18.06 -17.42 -2.24
N GLN A 17 18.72 -18.42 -1.65
CA GLN A 17 20.18 -18.46 -1.54
C GLN A 17 20.85 -18.53 -2.93
N GLN A 18 20.30 -19.33 -3.85
CA GLN A 18 20.80 -19.40 -5.22
C GLN A 18 20.66 -18.04 -5.91
N TRP A 19 19.51 -17.39 -5.78
CA TRP A 19 19.26 -16.05 -6.32
C TRP A 19 20.21 -14.98 -5.73
N LYS A 20 20.49 -15.00 -4.41
CA LYS A 20 21.47 -14.10 -3.78
C LYS A 20 22.89 -14.31 -4.32
N SER A 21 23.26 -15.55 -4.63
CA SER A 21 24.57 -15.85 -5.19
C SER A 21 24.71 -15.37 -6.64
N ASP A 22 23.66 -15.57 -7.44
CA ASP A 22 23.58 -15.22 -8.85
C ASP A 22 22.11 -15.28 -9.30
N PRO A 23 21.47 -14.14 -9.61
CA PRO A 23 20.07 -14.10 -10.03
C PRO A 23 19.78 -14.95 -11.28
N SER A 24 20.76 -15.16 -12.16
CA SER A 24 20.58 -15.94 -13.39
C SER A 24 20.40 -17.44 -13.15
N LYS A 25 20.71 -17.94 -11.94
CA LYS A 25 20.59 -19.36 -11.57
C LYS A 25 19.17 -19.80 -11.26
N VAL A 26 18.26 -18.85 -11.03
CA VAL A 26 16.83 -19.14 -10.82
C VAL A 26 16.01 -18.63 -12.01
N SER A 27 14.82 -19.20 -12.19
CA SER A 27 13.91 -18.78 -13.27
C SER A 27 13.54 -17.31 -13.15
N ARG A 28 13.13 -16.70 -14.27
CA ARG A 28 12.72 -15.28 -14.32
C ARG A 28 11.60 -14.94 -13.33
N ASP A 29 10.66 -15.85 -13.11
CA ASP A 29 9.55 -15.64 -12.17
C ASP A 29 10.06 -15.56 -10.72
N TRP A 30 11.01 -16.44 -10.36
CA TRP A 30 11.71 -16.39 -9.06
C TRP A 30 12.53 -15.11 -8.88
N GLN A 31 13.20 -14.64 -9.94
CA GLN A 31 13.94 -13.37 -9.89
C GLN A 31 13.01 -12.20 -9.56
N PHE A 32 11.86 -12.10 -10.25
CA PHE A 32 10.89 -11.03 -10.00
C PHE A 32 10.28 -11.12 -8.61
N PHE A 33 9.96 -12.34 -8.15
CA PHE A 33 9.43 -12.55 -6.81
C PHE A 33 10.37 -12.03 -5.73
N PHE A 34 11.64 -12.47 -5.73
CA PHE A 34 12.62 -12.05 -4.73
C PHE A 34 13.00 -10.58 -4.85
N GLN A 35 13.11 -10.04 -6.07
CA GLN A 35 13.37 -8.62 -6.28
C GLN A 35 12.26 -7.73 -5.71
N GLY A 36 10.99 -8.10 -5.93
CA GLY A 36 9.84 -7.38 -5.38
C GLY A 36 9.79 -7.45 -3.86
N PHE A 37 10.13 -8.61 -3.29
CA PHE A 37 10.19 -8.81 -1.84
C PHE A 37 11.28 -7.95 -1.17
N GLU A 38 12.49 -7.95 -1.71
CA GLU A 38 13.60 -7.11 -1.22
C GLU A 38 13.28 -5.62 -1.35
N LEU A 39 12.65 -5.19 -2.44
CA LEU A 39 12.23 -3.80 -2.63
C LEU A 39 11.20 -3.37 -1.57
N ALA A 40 10.27 -4.24 -1.22
CA ALA A 40 9.29 -3.99 -0.16
C ALA A 40 9.97 -3.97 1.22
N SER A 41 10.85 -4.93 1.51
CA SER A 41 11.56 -5.02 2.79
C SER A 41 12.52 -3.84 3.02
N ALA A 42 13.22 -3.39 1.97
CA ALA A 42 14.06 -2.20 2.02
C ALA A 42 13.25 -0.94 2.37
N ARG A 43 12.02 -0.82 1.83
CA ARG A 43 11.11 0.27 2.19
C ARG A 43 10.68 0.17 3.65
N GLU A 44 10.38 -1.01 4.17
CA GLU A 44 10.03 -1.17 5.59
C GLU A 44 11.19 -0.78 6.53
N SER A 45 12.44 -1.05 6.12
CA SER A 45 13.62 -0.65 6.90
C SER A 45 13.92 0.86 6.83
N GLU A 46 13.47 1.55 5.77
CA GLU A 46 13.48 3.01 5.65
C GLU A 46 12.23 3.68 6.25
N VAL A 47 11.14 2.93 6.43
CA VAL A 47 9.99 3.34 7.25
C VAL A 47 10.43 3.21 8.71
N VAL A 48 11.28 4.16 9.13
CA VAL A 48 11.23 4.60 10.51
C VAL A 48 9.76 5.00 10.71
N LEU A 49 9.08 4.37 11.66
CA LEU A 49 7.75 4.78 12.14
C LEU A 49 7.87 6.13 12.85
N VAL A 50 8.40 7.15 12.17
CA VAL A 50 8.16 8.54 12.51
C VAL A 50 6.81 8.82 11.90
N CYS A 51 5.76 8.47 12.64
CA CYS A 51 4.48 9.14 12.48
C CYS A 51 4.76 10.60 12.86
N ASP A 52 5.20 11.38 11.86
CA ASP A 52 5.37 12.81 12.01
C ASP A 52 4.03 13.35 12.54
N GLU A 53 4.08 14.05 13.68
CA GLU A 53 2.87 14.55 14.36
C GLU A 53 2.03 15.38 13.38
N ASP A 54 2.69 16.11 12.50
CA ASP A 54 2.08 16.87 11.41
C ASP A 54 1.37 15.97 10.39
N GLN A 55 1.94 14.81 10.04
CA GLN A 55 1.30 13.85 9.12
C GLN A 55 0.06 13.22 9.75
N VAL A 56 0.12 12.84 11.02
CA VAL A 56 -1.02 12.29 11.76
C VAL A 56 -2.13 13.34 11.90
N SER A 57 -1.77 14.59 12.23
CA SER A 57 -2.71 15.71 12.30
C SER A 57 -3.38 15.99 10.96
N ARG A 58 -2.61 16.00 9.85
CA ARG A 58 -3.18 16.15 8.50
C ARG A 58 -4.11 15.01 8.14
N GLN A 59 -3.77 13.77 8.50
CA GLN A 59 -4.60 12.61 8.22
C GLN A 59 -5.95 12.70 8.95
N SER A 60 -5.96 13.10 10.22
CA SER A 60 -7.18 13.35 10.99
C SER A 60 -8.03 14.47 10.39
N GLN A 61 -7.40 15.53 9.87
CA GLN A 61 -8.10 16.63 9.19
C GLN A 61 -8.77 16.17 7.89
N VAL A 62 -8.10 15.32 7.09
CA VAL A 62 -8.67 14.73 5.87
C VAL A 62 -9.88 13.85 6.20
N GLU A 63 -9.79 13.05 7.26
CA GLU A 63 -10.92 12.23 7.72
C GLU A 63 -12.10 13.09 8.16
N ALA A 64 -11.85 14.12 8.97
CA ALA A 64 -12.88 15.06 9.41
C ALA A 64 -13.55 15.77 8.23
N LEU A 65 -12.76 16.22 7.25
CA LEU A 65 -13.28 16.84 6.02
C LEU A 65 -14.18 15.87 5.25
N THR A 66 -13.74 14.62 5.08
CA THR A 66 -14.50 13.58 4.39
C THR A 66 -15.84 13.32 5.08
N HIS A 67 -15.85 13.21 6.41
CA HIS A 67 -17.07 13.02 7.19
C HIS A 67 -18.02 14.21 7.02
N ARG A 68 -17.50 15.44 7.08
CA ARG A 68 -18.33 16.64 6.91
C ARG A 68 -18.94 16.76 5.53
N TYR A 69 -18.22 16.38 4.48
CA TYR A 69 -18.78 16.33 3.13
C TYR A 69 -19.86 15.26 2.99
N ARG A 70 -19.74 14.11 3.66
CA ARG A 70 -20.79 13.08 3.66
C ARG A 70 -22.07 13.57 4.36
N ASP A 71 -21.92 14.22 5.50
CA ASP A 71 -23.07 14.69 6.28
C ASP A 71 -23.74 15.92 5.66
N LEU A 72 -22.93 16.90 5.25
CA LEU A 72 -23.39 18.26 4.92
C LEU A 72 -23.20 18.63 3.45
N GLY A 73 -22.53 17.80 2.65
CA GLY A 73 -22.22 18.12 1.25
C GLY A 73 -23.46 18.39 0.39
N HIS A 74 -24.60 17.78 0.75
CA HIS A 74 -25.86 18.03 0.07
C HIS A 74 -26.35 19.49 0.19
N LEU A 75 -25.91 20.24 1.20
CA LEU A 75 -26.24 21.67 1.35
C LEU A 75 -25.47 22.56 0.36
N LEU A 76 -24.30 22.09 -0.09
CA LEU A 76 -23.46 22.78 -1.07
C LEU A 76 -23.68 22.22 -2.49
N ALA A 77 -24.52 21.18 -2.64
CA ALA A 77 -24.78 20.56 -3.92
C ALA A 77 -25.70 21.45 -4.77
N CYS A 78 -25.37 21.57 -6.05
CA CYS A 78 -26.25 22.21 -7.00
C CYS A 78 -27.37 21.24 -7.40
N LEU A 79 -28.51 21.34 -6.71
CA LEU A 79 -29.67 20.46 -6.91
C LEU A 79 -30.88 21.16 -7.52
N ASP A 80 -30.88 22.50 -7.57
CA ASP A 80 -32.01 23.28 -8.09
C ASP A 80 -31.96 23.35 -9.63
N PRO A 81 -32.93 22.75 -10.35
CA PRO A 81 -32.96 22.80 -11.81
C PRO A 81 -33.37 24.18 -12.37
N LEU A 82 -33.88 25.08 -11.54
CA LEU A 82 -34.32 26.42 -11.93
C LEU A 82 -33.24 27.49 -11.70
N ALA A 83 -32.22 27.18 -10.91
CA ALA A 83 -31.08 28.06 -10.65
C ALA A 83 -29.82 27.48 -11.29
N ALA A 84 -29.06 28.31 -12.01
CA ALA A 84 -27.78 27.89 -12.54
C ALA A 84 -26.77 27.67 -11.40
N CYS A 85 -25.98 26.60 -11.50
CA CYS A 85 -24.92 26.33 -10.54
C CYS A 85 -23.83 27.42 -10.62
N PRO A 86 -23.23 27.85 -9.49
CA PRO A 86 -22.04 28.68 -9.52
C PRO A 86 -20.90 27.89 -10.17
N THR A 87 -20.39 28.37 -11.30
CA THR A 87 -19.22 27.83 -12.00
C THR A 87 -18.15 28.91 -12.06
N ASP A 88 -17.42 29.10 -10.97
CA ASP A 88 -16.13 29.81 -10.99
C ASP A 88 -14.99 28.81 -11.19
#